data_AF-A0A5C1ARE1-F1
#
_entry.id   AF-A0A5C1ARE1-F1
#
_cell.length_a   1.000
_cell.length_b   1.000
_cell.length_c   1.000
_cell.angle_alpha   90.00
_cell.angle_beta   90.00
_cell.angle_gamma   90.00
#
_symmetry.space_group_name_H-M   'P 1'
#
loop_
_entity.id
_entity.type
_entity.pdbx_description
1 polymer ?
#
loop_
_entity_poly.entity_id
_entity_poly.type
_entity_poly.pdbx_seq_one_letter_code
_entity_poly.pdbx_strand_id
1 'polypeptide(L)'
;MAEAKLQMPESVPRQYSLVRFRFDQLPVEYHDRYPFTPDGVYVFFGDIPNMPGHCVVADHKSGRVYSGFHTQSFAELPEETWHAH
;
A
#
# COMPACT_ATOMS: atom_id res chain seq x y z
N MET A 1 -22.90 23.07 10.66
CA MET A 1 -22.82 21.99 9.66
C MET A 1 -21.43 22.04 9.07
N ALA A 2 -20.53 21.16 9.50
CA ALA A 2 -19.19 21.08 8.91
C ALA A 2 -19.29 20.24 7.64
N GLU A 3 -18.90 20.82 6.52
CA GLU A 3 -18.79 20.11 5.25
C GLU A 3 -17.76 18.99 5.41
N ALA A 4 -18.22 17.74 5.32
CA ALA A 4 -17.34 16.59 5.20
C ALA A 4 -16.58 16.75 3.88
N LYS A 5 -15.32 17.18 3.97
CA LYS A 5 -14.39 17.23 2.85
C LYS A 5 -14.36 15.82 2.25
N LEU A 6 -14.93 15.66 1.06
CA LEU A 6 -14.88 14.40 0.33
C LEU A 6 -13.40 14.02 0.21
N GLN A 7 -12.98 13.02 0.97
CA GLN A 7 -11.62 12.51 0.92
C GLN A 7 -11.51 11.86 -0.46
N MET A 8 -10.80 12.53 -1.36
CA MET A 8 -10.48 11.97 -2.68
C MET A 8 -9.87 10.59 -2.43
N PRO A 9 -10.27 9.53 -3.16
CA PRO A 9 -9.57 8.26 -3.05
C PRO A 9 -8.10 8.59 -3.31
N GLU A 10 -7.24 8.31 -2.33
CA GLU A 10 -5.81 8.55 -2.53
C GLU A 10 -5.42 7.84 -3.81
N SER A 11 -4.86 8.61 -4.72
CA SER A 11 -4.49 8.14 -6.04
C SER A 11 -3.70 6.85 -5.89
N VAL A 12 -4.02 5.85 -6.72
CA VAL A 12 -3.25 4.60 -6.81
C VAL A 12 -1.76 4.96 -6.80
N PRO A 13 -0.94 4.36 -5.92
CA PRO A 13 0.47 4.71 -5.81
C PRO A 13 1.18 4.61 -7.15
N ARG A 14 2.22 5.44 -7.35
CA ARG A 14 2.98 5.40 -8.60
C ARG A 14 3.74 4.08 -8.71
N GLN A 15 3.83 3.55 -9.93
CA GLN A 15 4.65 2.38 -10.20
C GLN A 15 6.11 2.66 -9.79
N TYR A 16 6.70 1.68 -9.11
CA TYR A 16 8.02 1.68 -8.47
C TYR A 16 8.22 2.66 -7.30
N SER A 17 7.14 3.24 -6.77
CA SER A 17 7.22 4.03 -5.54
C SER A 17 7.39 3.16 -4.30
N LEU A 18 7.96 3.74 -3.24
CA LEU A 18 7.93 3.14 -1.91
C LEU A 18 6.57 3.42 -1.27
N VAL A 19 5.96 2.38 -0.71
CA VAL A 19 4.65 2.45 -0.08
C VAL A 19 4.66 1.81 1.31
N ARG A 20 3.73 2.24 2.16
CA ARG A 20 3.36 1.57 3.40
C ARG A 20 1.93 1.05 3.31
N PHE A 21 1.68 -0.07 3.97
CA PHE A 21 0.34 -0.59 4.12
C PHE A 21 -0.34 0.08 5.31
N ARG A 22 -1.53 0.63 5.10
CA ARG A 22 -2.31 1.36 6.11
C ARG A 22 -3.04 0.39 7.03
N PHE A 23 -2.28 -0.34 7.84
CA PHE A 23 -2.82 -1.31 8.81
C PHE A 23 -3.90 -0.69 9.70
N ASP A 24 -3.64 0.51 10.21
CA ASP A 24 -4.53 1.20 11.16
C ASP A 24 -5.88 1.62 10.55
N GLN A 25 -5.98 1.63 9.22
CA GLN A 25 -7.21 1.98 8.51
C GLN A 25 -8.06 0.76 8.16
N LEU A 26 -7.56 -0.45 8.41
CA LEU A 26 -8.33 -1.68 8.19
C LEU A 26 -9.13 -2.06 9.44
N PRO A 27 -10.38 -2.53 9.27
CA PRO A 27 -11.08 -3.21 10.36
C PRO A 27 -10.27 -4.41 10.85
N VAL A 28 -10.32 -4.66 12.16
CA VAL A 28 -9.49 -5.67 12.84
C VAL A 28 -9.63 -7.06 12.21
N GLU A 29 -10.82 -7.41 11.72
CA GLU A 29 -11.06 -8.71 11.05
C GLU A 29 -10.31 -8.92 9.72
N TYR A 30 -9.68 -7.87 9.17
CA TYR A 30 -8.86 -7.95 7.97
C TYR A 30 -7.36 -8.00 8.27
N HIS A 31 -6.94 -7.81 9.52
CA HIS A 31 -5.51 -7.76 9.88
C HIS A 31 -4.80 -9.09 9.59
N ASP A 32 -5.46 -10.22 9.81
CA ASP A 32 -4.91 -11.56 9.54
C ASP A 32 -4.95 -11.98 8.06
N ARG A 33 -5.59 -11.17 7.19
CA ARG A 33 -5.76 -11.52 5.76
C ARG A 33 -4.61 -11.08 4.88
N TYR A 34 -3.74 -10.20 5.39
CA TYR A 34 -2.67 -9.61 4.62
C TYR A 34 -1.31 -9.90 5.25
N PRO A 35 -0.31 -10.33 4.47
CA PRO A 35 1.03 -10.66 4.98
C PRO A 35 1.90 -9.41 5.19
N PHE A 36 1.30 -8.23 5.25
CA PHE A 36 2.01 -6.97 5.40
C PHE A 36 2.25 -6.69 6.88
N THR A 37 3.12 -5.73 7.19
CA THR A 37 3.34 -5.31 8.58
C THR A 37 3.12 -3.81 8.73
N PRO A 38 2.72 -3.31 9.92
CA PRO A 38 2.51 -1.88 10.17
C PRO A 38 3.71 -1.00 9.80
N ASP A 39 4.92 -1.50 10.08
CA ASP A 39 6.19 -0.80 9.81
C ASP A 39 6.83 -1.18 8.46
N GLY A 40 6.18 -2.06 7.69
CA GLY A 40 6.70 -2.60 6.45
C GLY A 40 6.78 -1.53 5.36
N VAL A 41 7.90 -1.51 4.63
CA VAL A 41 8.08 -0.68 3.43
C VAL A 41 8.15 -1.60 2.22
N TYR A 42 7.39 -1.26 1.19
CA TYR A 42 7.25 -2.08 -0.01
C TYR A 42 7.49 -1.25 -1.26
N VAL A 43 7.98 -1.89 -2.33
CA VAL A 43 8.04 -1.32 -3.68
C VAL A 43 6.75 -1.68 -4.41
N PHE A 44 6.00 -0.69 -4.88
CA PHE A 44 4.74 -0.89 -5.59
C PHE A 44 4.99 -1.17 -7.08
N PHE A 45 4.60 -2.33 -7.60
CA PHE A 45 4.77 -2.65 -9.03
C PHE A 45 3.55 -2.28 -9.89
N GLY A 46 2.40 -1.98 -9.27
CA GLY A 46 1.14 -1.71 -9.96
C GLY A 46 0.12 -2.83 -9.80
N ASP A 47 -1.05 -2.59 -10.40
CA ASP A 47 -2.12 -3.57 -10.52
C ASP A 47 -1.81 -4.61 -11.59
N ILE A 48 -2.30 -5.82 -11.38
CA ILE A 48 -2.22 -6.91 -12.34
C ILE A 48 -3.24 -6.62 -13.46
N PRO A 49 -2.85 -6.51 -14.74
CA PRO A 49 -3.74 -6.06 -15.82
C PRO A 49 -5.04 -6.86 -15.98
N ASN A 50 -5.00 -8.17 -15.70
CA ASN A 50 -6.16 -9.07 -15.77
C ASN A 50 -6.86 -9.29 -14.41
N MET A 51 -6.44 -8.61 -13.34
CA MET A 51 -7.05 -8.68 -12.02
C MET A 51 -7.16 -7.27 -11.40
N PRO A 52 -8.14 -6.45 -11.83
CA PRO A 52 -8.30 -5.08 -11.31
C PRO A 52 -8.40 -5.02 -9.78
N GLY A 53 -7.69 -4.08 -9.16
CA GLY A 53 -7.64 -3.93 -7.71
C GLY A 53 -6.71 -4.92 -6.99
N HIS A 54 -6.08 -5.85 -7.70
CA HIS A 54 -5.05 -6.71 -7.16
C HIS A 54 -3.67 -6.21 -7.56
N CYS A 55 -2.87 -5.82 -6.58
CA CYS A 55 -1.54 -5.27 -6.83
C CYS A 55 -0.42 -6.31 -6.68
N VAL A 56 0.74 -5.94 -7.22
CA VAL A 56 2.02 -6.59 -6.94
C VAL A 56 2.89 -5.63 -6.13
N VAL A 57 3.46 -6.10 -5.03
CA VAL A 57 4.41 -5.36 -4.21
C VAL A 57 5.59 -6.25 -3.81
N ALA A 58 6.76 -5.67 -3.58
CA ALA A 58 7.88 -6.39 -2.99
C ALA A 58 8.31 -5.75 -1.67
N ASP A 59 8.59 -6.56 -0.65
CA ASP A 59 9.22 -6.08 0.58
C ASP A 59 10.57 -5.44 0.25
N HIS A 60 10.76 -4.19 0.67
CA HIS A 60 11.93 -3.40 0.28
C HIS A 60 13.24 -3.96 0.85
N LYS A 61 13.20 -4.63 2.01
CA LYS A 61 14.40 -5.15 2.69
C LYS A 61 14.78 -6.54 2.22
N SER A 62 13.82 -7.45 2.14
CA SER A 62 14.03 -8.87 1.84
C SER A 62 13.89 -9.21 0.35
N GLY A 63 13.26 -8.33 -0.43
CA GLY A 63 12.92 -8.58 -1.83
C GLY A 63 11.77 -9.58 -2.04
N ARG A 64 11.12 -10.05 -0.96
CA ARG A 64 9.99 -10.98 -1.06
C ARG A 64 8.83 -10.33 -1.82
N VAL A 65 8.35 -10.98 -2.86
CA VAL A 65 7.24 -10.50 -3.70
C VAL A 65 5.90 -11.03 -3.18
N TYR A 66 4.91 -10.15 -3.15
CA TYR A 66 3.51 -10.42 -2.85
C TYR A 66 2.66 -10.01 -4.05
N SER A 67 1.83 -10.91 -4.56
CA SER A 67 0.99 -10.66 -5.73
C SER A 67 -0.43 -11.18 -5.49
N GLY A 68 -1.41 -10.52 -6.11
CA GLY A 68 -2.80 -10.99 -6.10
C GLY A 68 -3.61 -10.58 -4.87
N PHE A 69 -3.13 -9.65 -4.05
CA PHE A 69 -3.90 -9.14 -2.91
C PHE A 69 -4.85 -8.02 -3.34
N HIS A 70 -6.15 -8.20 -3.12
CA HIS A 70 -7.15 -7.17 -3.40
C HIS A 70 -7.12 -6.11 -2.30
N THR A 71 -6.51 -4.96 -2.57
CA THR A 71 -6.37 -3.88 -1.59
C THR A 71 -6.02 -2.56 -2.26
N GLN A 72 -6.55 -1.47 -1.70
CA GLN A 72 -6.17 -0.09 -2.02
C GLN A 72 -5.49 0.59 -0.83
N SER A 73 -5.14 -0.18 0.20
CA SER A 73 -4.63 0.33 1.47
C SER A 73 -3.13 0.68 1.44
N PHE A 74 -2.53 0.81 0.27
CA PHE A 74 -1.15 1.26 0.13
C PHE A 74 -1.09 2.79 0.02
N ALA A 75 -0.27 3.43 0.86
CA ALA A 75 0.06 4.84 0.78
C ALA A 75 1.47 5.00 0.22
N GLU A 76 1.67 5.91 -0.73
CA GLU A 76 3.01 6.32 -1.13
C GLU A 76 3.73 7.05 0.01
N LEU A 77 5.00 6.73 0.21
CA LEU A 77 5.85 7.43 1.17
C LEU A 77 6.33 8.78 0.59
N PRO A 78 6.31 9.86 1.38
CA PRO A 78 6.91 11.13 0.98
C PRO A 78 8.41 10.98 0.70
N GLU A 79 8.92 11.69 -0.32
CA GLU A 79 10.33 11.69 -0.73
C GLU A 79 11.29 12.05 0.42
N GLU A 80 10.87 12.96 1.30
CA GLU A 80 11.65 13.44 2.45
C GLU A 80 11.80 12.39 3.58
N THR A 81 10.98 11.33 3.57
CA THR A 81 10.98 10.30 4.61
C THR A 81 11.98 9.18 4.35
N TRP A 82 12.67 9.20 3.20
CA TRP A 82 13.60 8.15 2.81
C TRP A 82 15.05 8.54 3.11
N HIS A 83 15.56 8.06 4.25
CA HIS A 83 16.99 7.98 4.49
C HIS A 83 17.44 6.54 4.23
N ALA A 84 18.06 6.32 3.07
CA ALA A 84 18.75 5.07 2.78
C ALA A 84 19.92 4.92 3.78
N HIS A 85 19.94 3.81 4.51
CA HIS A 85 21.09 3.38 5.31
C HIS A 85 22.19 2.81 4.42
#